data_AF-A0A3F2RSZ0-F1
#
_entry.id   AF-A0A3F2RSZ0-F1
#
_cell.length_a   1.000
_cell.length_b   1.000
_cell.length_c   1.000
_cell.angle_alpha   90.00
_cell.angle_beta   90.00
_cell.angle_gamma   90.00
#
_symmetry.space_group_name_H-M   'P 1'
#
loop_
_entity.id
_entity.type
_entity.pdbx_description
1 polymer ?
#
loop_
_entity_poly.entity_id
_entity_poly.type
_entity_poly.pdbx_seq_one_letter_code
_entity_poly.pdbx_strand_id
1 'polypeptide(L)' 'MWFSNLRQKLQLLIIVFFIFVAFAAADTTWMLWATLVIFLSMLLMTDLLFLNESDFKYDPDYKNWARAVDPKY' A
#
# COMPACT_ATOMS: atom_id res chain seq x y z
N MET A 1 -4.86 -2.11 12.02
CA MET A 1 -5.70 -1.45 10.98
C MET A 1 -4.94 -1.51 9.69
N TRP A 2 -5.50 -2.10 8.63
CA TRP A 2 -4.82 -2.38 7.36
C TRP A 2 -4.31 -1.12 6.63
N PHE A 3 -4.81 0.07 6.98
CA PHE A 3 -4.37 1.39 6.49
C PHE A 3 -3.99 2.32 7.64
N SER A 4 -2.86 2.05 8.30
CA SER A 4 -2.38 2.87 9.42
C SER A 4 -1.77 4.20 8.95
N ASN A 5 -1.10 4.18 7.80
CA ASN A 5 -0.24 5.28 7.37
C ASN A 5 -1.01 6.33 6.58
N LEU A 6 -0.73 7.61 6.82
CA LEU A 6 -1.35 8.73 6.08
C LEU A 6 -1.10 8.61 4.56
N ARG A 7 0.08 8.12 4.17
CA ARG A 7 0.46 7.83 2.78
C ARG A 7 -0.52 6.87 2.10
N GLN A 8 -0.80 5.72 2.73
CA GLN A 8 -1.72 4.70 2.20
C GLN A 8 -3.15 5.25 2.08
N LYS A 9 -3.58 6.08 3.04
CA LYS A 9 -4.90 6.75 3.00
C LYS A 9 -5.01 7.74 1.84
N LEU A 10 -3.96 8.51 1.59
CA LEU A 10 -3.91 9.43 0.44
C LEU A 10 -3.91 8.67 -0.90
N GLN A 11 -3.12 7.60 -1.00
CA GLN A 11 -3.12 6.74 -2.19
C GLN A 11 -4.51 6.14 -2.46
N LEU A 12 -5.19 5.65 -1.42
CA LEU A 12 -6.54 5.11 -1.53
C LEU A 12 -7.56 6.17 -1.97
N LEU A 13 -7.48 7.38 -1.42
CA LEU A 13 -8.33 8.51 -1.84
C LEU A 13 -8.14 8.82 -3.34
N ILE A 14 -6.89 8.87 -3.81
CA ILE A 14 -6.57 9.12 -5.22
C ILE A 14 -7.13 8.00 -6.11
N ILE A 15 -6.97 6.72 -5.71
CA ILE A 15 -7.52 5.59 -6.45
C ILE A 15 -9.05 5.70 -6.57
N VAL A 16 -9.74 5.97 -5.46
CA VAL A 16 -11.20 6.14 -5.44
C VAL A 16 -11.63 7.29 -6.35
N PHE A 17 -10.91 8.41 -6.32
CA PHE A 17 -11.17 9.53 -7.21
C PHE A 17 -11.05 9.13 -8.69
N PHE A 18 -9.97 8.46 -9.09
CA PHE A 18 -9.78 8.03 -10.47
C PHE A 18 -10.76 6.94 -10.92
N ILE A 19 -11.29 6.13 -9.99
CA ILE A 19 -12.40 5.22 -10.29
C ILE A 19 -13.62 6.03 -10.74
N PHE A 20 -14.01 7.07 -10.01
CA PHE A 20 -15.12 7.93 -10.43
C PHE A 20 -14.87 8.62 -11.77
N VAL A 21 -13.63 9.08 -12.01
CA VAL A 21 -13.24 9.64 -13.32
C VAL A 21 -13.35 8.61 -14.44
N ALA A 22 -12.93 7.37 -14.21
CA ALA A 22 -13.05 6.29 -15.19
C ALA A 22 -14.51 5.98 -15.54
N PHE A 23 -15.42 6.02 -14.56
CA PHE A 23 -16.86 5.84 -14.78
C PHE A 23 -17.53 7.04 -15.45
N ALA A 24 -17.04 8.26 -15.20
CA ALA A 24 -17.55 9.48 -15.82
C ALA A 24 -17.00 9.71 -17.24
N ALA A 25 -15.93 9.00 -17.62
CA ALA A 25 -15.30 9.13 -18.93
C ALA A 25 -16.21 8.57 -20.03
N ALA A 26 -16.46 9.39 -21.05
CA ALA A 26 -17.24 8.99 -22.22
C ALA A 26 -16.41 8.14 -23.20
N ASP A 27 -17.12 7.37 -24.02
CA ASP A 27 -16.61 6.58 -25.15
C ASP A 27 -15.56 5.55 -24.75
N THR A 28 -14.40 5.52 -25.40
CA THR A 28 -13.34 4.53 -25.20
C THR A 28 -12.25 4.98 -24.22
N THR A 29 -12.35 6.21 -23.72
CA THR A 29 -11.32 6.80 -22.84
C THR A 29 -11.32 6.21 -21.44
N TRP A 30 -12.39 5.52 -21.01
CA TRP A 30 -12.44 4.81 -19.73
C TRP A 30 -11.34 3.74 -19.60
N MET A 31 -10.90 3.12 -20.70
CA MET A 31 -9.84 2.10 -20.67
C MET A 31 -8.50 2.69 -20.22
N LEU A 32 -8.20 3.94 -20.61
CA LEU A 32 -6.99 4.63 -20.18
C LEU A 32 -7.02 4.91 -18.67
N TRP A 33 -8.16 5.39 -18.17
CA TRP A 33 -8.35 5.66 -16.75
C TRP A 33 -8.37 4.37 -15.91
N ALA A 34 -8.97 3.30 -16.40
CA ALA A 34 -8.95 1.99 -15.76
C ALA A 34 -7.52 1.43 -15.67
N THR A 35 -6.73 1.59 -16.72
CA THR A 35 -5.30 1.19 -16.73
C THR A 35 -4.52 1.98 -15.67
N LEU A 36 -4.76 3.29 -15.55
CA LEU A 36 -4.15 4.12 -14.52
C LEU A 36 -4.54 3.65 -13.10
N VAL A 37 -5.81 3.33 -12.87
CA VAL A 37 -6.30 2.79 -11.59
C VAL A 37 -5.59 1.47 -11.23
N ILE A 38 -5.35 0.59 -12.22
CA ILE A 38 -4.62 -0.67 -12.01
C ILE A 38 -3.16 -0.39 -11.59
N PHE A 39 -2.47 0.55 -12.23
CA PHE A 39 -1.11 0.89 -11.81
C PHE A 39 -1.07 1.48 -10.40
N LEU A 40 -2.00 2.36 -10.05
CA LEU A 40 -2.09 2.93 -8.71
C LEU A 40 -2.40 1.86 -7.64
N SER A 41 -3.24 0.87 -7.97
CA SER A 41 -3.55 -0.21 -7.04
C SER A 41 -2.35 -1.13 -6.80
N MET A 42 -1.54 -1.40 -7.84
CA MET A 42 -0.27 -2.13 -7.71
C MET A 42 0.75 -1.37 -6.84
N LEU A 43 0.79 -0.03 -6.94
CA LEU A 43 1.62 0.80 -6.07
C LEU A 43 1.15 0.73 -4.60
N LEU A 44 -0.15 0.81 -4.35
CA LEU A 44 -0.71 0.66 -3.00
C LEU A 44 -0.43 -0.74 -2.44
N MET A 45 -0.55 -1.79 -3.26
CA MET A 45 -0.21 -3.16 -2.86
C MET A 45 1.27 -3.25 -2.45
N THR A 46 2.15 -2.65 -3.23
CA THR A 46 3.59 -2.59 -2.91
C THR A 46 3.84 -1.83 -1.60
N ASP A 47 3.14 -0.71 -1.36
CA ASP A 47 3.25 0.07 -0.13
C ASP A 47 2.77 -0.69 1.12
N LEU A 48 1.71 -1.49 0.98
CA LEU A 48 1.20 -2.34 2.06
C LEU A 48 2.13 -3.51 2.38
N LEU A 49 2.77 -4.09 1.38
CA LEU A 49 3.61 -5.29 1.54
C LEU A 49 5.05 -5.00 1.96
N PHE A 50 5.63 -3.87 1.53
CA PHE A 50 7.07 -3.64 1.68
C PHE A 50 7.43 -2.37 2.45
N LEU A 51 6.52 -1.43 2.61
CA LEU A 51 6.81 -0.10 3.15
C LEU A 51 6.07 0.17 4.48
N ASN A 52 5.57 -0.89 5.13
CA ASN A 52 5.07 -0.81 6.49
C ASN A 52 6.23 -0.78 7.49
N GLU A 53 6.14 0.15 8.46
CA GLU A 53 7.17 0.37 9.48
C GLU A 53 7.35 -0.83 10.42
N SER A 54 6.35 -1.70 10.53
CA SER A 54 6.37 -2.87 11.42
C SER A 54 7.11 -4.09 10.85
N ASP A 55 7.23 -4.20 9.52
CA ASP A 55 7.48 -5.50 8.90
C ASP A 55 8.95 -5.74 8.54
N PHE A 56 9.78 -4.70 8.52
CA PHE A 56 11.23 -4.82 8.29
C PHE A 56 12.05 -4.00 9.30
N LYS A 57 12.23 -4.54 10.51
CA LYS A 57 13.26 -4.07 11.44
C LYS A 57 14.52 -4.90 11.22
N TYR A 58 15.49 -4.33 10.49
CA TYR A 58 16.83 -4.88 10.46
C TYR A 58 17.49 -4.69 11.83
N ASP A 59 17.75 -5.79 12.55
CA ASP A 59 18.51 -5.79 13.79
C ASP A 59 19.91 -6.37 13.52
N PRO A 60 20.99 -5.57 13.62
CA PRO A 60 22.34 -6.05 13.40
C PRO A 60 22.84 -7.02 14.49
N ASP A 61 22.18 -7.10 15.66
CA ASP A 61 22.56 -8.01 16.73
C ASP A 61 21.52 -9.14 16.89
N TYR A 62 21.92 -10.36 16.47
CA TYR A 62 21.09 -11.57 16.58
C TYR A 62 20.56 -11.82 18.00
N LYS A 63 21.30 -11.44 19.05
CA LYS A 63 20.86 -11.66 20.44
C LYS A 63 19.67 -10.76 20.82
N ASN A 64 19.61 -9.55 20.28
CA ASN A 64 18.50 -8.63 20.54
C ASN A 64 17.25 -9.04 19.77
N TRP A 65 17.43 -9.45 18.51
CA TRP A 65 16.36 -10.04 17.70
C TRP A 65 15.77 -11.29 18.38
N ALA A 66 16.62 -12.22 18.83
CA ALA A 66 16.17 -13.46 19.46
C ALA A 66 15.34 -13.19 20.73
N ARG A 67 15.72 -12.20 21.55
CA ARG A 67 14.92 -11.80 22.72
C ARG A 67 13.58 -11.17 22.36
N ALA A 68 13.52 -10.42 21.27
CA ALA A 68 12.28 -9.75 20.85
C ALA A 68 11.26 -10.73 20.23
N VAL A 69 11.73 -11.87 19.71
CA VAL A 69 10.91 -12.86 18.99
C VAL A 69 10.58 -14.09 19.86
N ASP A 70 11.43 -14.43 20.83
CA ASP A 70 11.20 -15.59 21.72
C ASP A 70 10.19 -15.25 22.83
N PRO A 71 9.02 -15.91 22.88
CA PRO A 71 7.98 -15.64 23.89
C PRO A 71 8.36 -16.10 25.32
N LYS A 72 9.54 -16.68 25.52
CA LYS A 72 9.97 -17.27 26.79
C LYS A 72 10.92 -16.41 27.64
N TYR A 73 11.13 -15.15 27.26
CA TYR A 73 11.87 -14.15 28.05
C TYR A 73 11.03 -12.92 28.35
#